data_AF-A0A841MWN4-F1
#
_entry.id   AF-A0A841MWN4-F1
#
_cell.length_a   1.000
_cell.length_b   1.000
_cell.length_c   1.000
_cell.angle_alpha   90.00
_cell.angle_beta   90.00
_cell.angle_gamma   90.00
#
_symmetry.space_group_name_H-M   'P 1'
#
loop_
_entity.id
_entity.type
_entity.pdbx_description
1 polymer ?
#
loop_
_entity_poly.entity_id
_entity_poly.type
_entity_poly.pdbx_seq_one_letter_code
_entity_poly.pdbx_strand_id
1 'polypeptide(L)'
;MSNQTKILDDILYQGLRPWSEKNSVDEKFAPKFRALKEASTDYQFRYEIKFERPFDNKTKYYSKLILNTLKTDVERLYNLISEDDTENLIRYWLDDTLNKRLKTRLKDIGKLIKEKEFDLTFIDPKKASIEFDQAHKANTYIIQLLKLAYMQLYLEIQDAFSTWIDDKLVIEDFYTQLLHEPIPKKPLLTEIQIIEVEATEKPVKKPEPKQKDIPFNSFTYKQLNTAQEKISDLCSSLKFNNLISQDTTVPNFKRVFSNAEIKNPVVWTGTISELFYFIKLIHNDLKLVENLKQKQWEVTCLCFIDADGKPFERAKFRSQKKPKLTAQKIEKSVSNLK
;
A
#
# COMPACT_ATOMS: atom_id res chain seq x y z
N MET A 1 -6.66 10.25 -21.17
CA MET A 1 -6.77 8.91 -20.56
C MET A 1 -6.03 7.91 -21.43
N SER A 2 -4.75 7.63 -21.19
CA SER A 2 -4.00 6.64 -21.99
C SER A 2 -2.65 6.31 -21.33
N ASN A 3 -2.21 5.06 -21.49
CA ASN A 3 -0.87 4.50 -21.20
C ASN A 3 -0.49 4.07 -19.77
N GLN A 4 -1.40 3.43 -19.02
CA GLN A 4 -0.93 2.44 -18.03
C GLN A 4 -1.09 1.05 -18.63
N THR A 5 0.05 0.42 -18.94
CA THR A 5 0.14 -1.00 -19.28
C THR A 5 -0.45 -1.80 -18.12
N LYS A 6 -1.72 -2.19 -18.26
CA LYS A 6 -2.38 -3.13 -17.34
C LYS A 6 -1.83 -4.51 -17.65
N ILE A 7 -0.65 -4.82 -17.10
CA ILE A 7 0.08 -6.08 -17.38
C ILE A 7 -0.83 -7.29 -17.16
N LEU A 8 -1.71 -7.28 -16.14
CA LEU A 8 -2.67 -8.35 -15.93
C LEU A 8 -3.70 -8.48 -17.08
N ASP A 9 -4.15 -7.37 -17.66
CA ASP A 9 -5.01 -7.36 -18.86
C ASP A 9 -4.21 -7.85 -20.09
N ASP A 10 -2.91 -7.52 -20.17
CA ASP A 10 -2.06 -7.99 -21.28
C ASP A 10 -1.84 -9.50 -21.27
N ILE A 11 -1.76 -10.10 -20.07
CA ILE A 11 -1.70 -11.56 -19.88
C ILE A 11 -3.03 -12.20 -20.27
N LEU A 12 -4.15 -11.56 -19.94
CA LEU A 12 -5.48 -12.10 -20.21
C LEU A 12 -5.87 -11.98 -21.69
N TYR A 13 -5.65 -10.82 -22.31
CA TYR A 13 -6.24 -10.49 -23.62
C TYR A 13 -5.23 -10.26 -24.74
N GLN A 14 -3.98 -9.87 -24.42
CA GLN A 14 -3.05 -9.30 -25.42
C GLN A 14 -1.78 -10.14 -25.63
N GLY A 15 -0.62 -9.48 -25.74
CA GLY A 15 0.65 -10.06 -26.15
C GLY A 15 1.33 -10.92 -25.09
N LEU A 16 0.89 -10.86 -23.84
CA LEU A 16 1.43 -11.69 -22.75
C LEU A 16 0.60 -12.95 -22.47
N ARG A 17 -0.33 -13.30 -23.37
CA ARG A 17 -1.08 -14.57 -23.27
C ARG A 17 -0.12 -15.76 -23.23
N PRO A 18 -0.19 -16.62 -22.20
CA PRO A 18 0.78 -17.69 -22.03
C PRO A 18 0.65 -18.78 -23.09
N TRP A 19 -0.54 -19.01 -23.65
CA TRP A 19 -0.78 -19.98 -24.73
C TRP A 19 -0.52 -19.44 -26.14
N SER A 20 -0.01 -18.22 -26.29
CA SER A 20 0.36 -17.71 -27.61
C SER A 20 1.67 -18.34 -28.08
N GLU A 21 1.80 -18.55 -29.39
CA GLU A 21 3.02 -19.12 -30.02
C GLU A 21 4.29 -18.32 -29.66
N LYS A 22 4.17 -17.00 -29.53
CA LYS A 22 5.30 -16.13 -29.14
C LYS A 22 5.80 -16.41 -27.73
N ASN A 23 4.96 -16.97 -26.86
CA ASN A 23 5.20 -17.23 -25.45
C ASN A 23 5.27 -18.74 -25.12
N SER A 24 5.42 -19.62 -26.12
CA SER A 24 5.47 -21.08 -25.92
C SER A 24 6.84 -21.59 -25.45
N VAL A 25 7.94 -20.97 -25.90
CA VAL A 25 9.33 -21.42 -25.67
C VAL A 25 9.84 -20.97 -24.29
N ASP A 26 10.15 -21.93 -23.41
CA ASP A 26 10.54 -21.68 -22.01
C ASP A 26 11.88 -20.93 -21.87
N GLU A 27 12.87 -21.27 -22.70
CA GLU A 27 14.24 -20.74 -22.61
C GLU A 27 14.27 -19.20 -22.78
N LYS A 28 13.29 -18.64 -23.50
CA LYS A 28 13.15 -17.19 -23.70
C LYS A 28 12.81 -16.43 -22.41
N PHE A 29 12.32 -17.12 -21.38
CA PHE A 29 11.89 -16.51 -20.13
C PHE A 29 12.99 -16.41 -19.07
N ALA A 30 14.05 -17.23 -19.16
CA ALA A 30 15.18 -17.15 -18.24
C ALA A 30 15.83 -15.74 -18.18
N PRO A 31 16.19 -15.09 -19.32
CA PRO A 31 16.73 -13.73 -19.27
C PRO A 31 15.69 -12.70 -18.81
N LYS A 32 14.41 -12.85 -19.21
CA LYS A 32 13.34 -11.94 -18.80
C LYS A 32 13.12 -12.00 -17.28
N PHE A 33 13.13 -13.18 -16.69
CA PHE A 33 13.01 -13.38 -15.24
C PHE A 33 14.15 -12.70 -14.49
N ARG A 34 15.40 -12.84 -14.96
CA ARG A 34 16.57 -12.18 -14.34
C ARG A 34 16.48 -10.65 -14.43
N ALA A 35 15.89 -10.11 -15.48
CA ALA A 35 15.73 -8.67 -15.67
C ALA A 35 14.61 -8.06 -14.81
N LEU A 36 13.66 -8.87 -14.32
CA LEU A 36 12.57 -8.38 -13.47
C LEU A 36 13.09 -7.99 -12.08
N LYS A 37 12.96 -6.72 -11.74
CA LYS A 37 13.17 -6.21 -10.38
C LYS A 37 12.00 -6.60 -9.48
N GLU A 38 12.26 -6.75 -8.19
CA GLU A 38 11.19 -6.93 -7.19
C GLU A 38 10.44 -5.61 -7.01
N ALA A 39 9.11 -5.66 -6.95
CA ALA A 39 8.31 -4.49 -6.59
C ALA A 39 8.20 -4.40 -5.06
N SER A 40 8.50 -3.22 -4.51
CA SER A 40 8.18 -2.84 -3.13
C SER A 40 6.89 -2.01 -3.13
N THR A 41 6.13 -2.13 -2.05
CA THR A 41 4.94 -1.33 -1.80
C THR A 41 4.78 -1.19 -0.30
N ASP A 42 4.32 -0.02 0.14
CA ASP A 42 4.00 0.25 1.55
C ASP A 42 2.55 -0.12 1.88
N TYR A 43 1.77 -0.56 0.88
CA TYR A 43 0.41 -1.02 1.08
C TYR A 43 0.38 -2.28 1.97
N GLN A 44 -0.42 -2.22 3.04
CA GLN A 44 -0.61 -3.34 3.95
C GLN A 44 -1.70 -4.27 3.41
N PHE A 45 -1.28 -5.38 2.80
CA PHE A 45 -2.17 -6.40 2.29
C PHE A 45 -2.96 -7.07 3.42
N ARG A 46 -4.26 -7.24 3.23
CA ARG A 46 -5.13 -8.01 4.12
C ARG A 46 -5.26 -9.47 3.70
N TYR A 47 -4.90 -9.80 2.46
CA TYR A 47 -5.00 -11.14 1.91
C TYR A 47 -3.63 -11.67 1.47
N GLU A 48 -3.49 -12.98 1.46
CA GLU A 48 -2.29 -13.67 1.01
C GLU A 48 -2.63 -14.78 0.03
N ILE A 49 -1.95 -14.81 -1.11
CA ILE A 49 -2.01 -15.91 -2.08
C ILE A 49 -1.08 -17.04 -1.63
N LYS A 50 -1.65 -18.20 -1.35
CA LYS A 50 -0.95 -19.46 -1.01
C LYS A 50 -0.98 -20.41 -2.21
N PHE A 51 -0.18 -20.10 -3.22
CA PHE A 51 -0.12 -20.85 -4.46
C PHE A 51 1.10 -21.78 -4.55
N GLU A 52 1.05 -22.74 -5.46
CA GLU A 52 2.14 -23.70 -5.67
C GLU A 52 3.40 -23.00 -6.21
N ARG A 53 4.58 -23.59 -5.98
CA ARG A 53 5.85 -23.00 -6.45
C ARG A 53 5.98 -23.07 -7.98
N PRO A 54 6.53 -22.04 -8.63
CA PRO A 54 6.82 -22.09 -10.06
C PRO A 54 7.91 -23.12 -10.36
N PHE A 55 7.79 -23.85 -11.47
CA PHE A 55 8.59 -25.04 -11.77
C PHE A 55 9.49 -24.93 -13.01
N ASP A 56 9.28 -23.94 -13.88
CA ASP A 56 10.09 -23.67 -15.08
C ASP A 56 10.39 -22.16 -15.23
N ASN A 57 11.10 -21.74 -16.29
CA ASN A 57 11.48 -20.34 -16.44
C ASN A 57 10.26 -19.45 -16.75
N LYS A 58 9.32 -19.97 -17.53
CA LYS A 58 8.07 -19.31 -17.89
C LYS A 58 7.22 -19.04 -16.66
N THR A 59 6.91 -20.05 -15.85
CA THR A 59 6.14 -19.90 -14.60
C THR A 59 6.86 -19.01 -13.60
N LYS A 60 8.20 -19.07 -13.48
CA LYS A 60 8.97 -18.13 -12.63
C LYS A 60 8.81 -16.68 -13.10
N TYR A 61 8.94 -16.42 -14.39
CA TYR A 61 8.77 -15.09 -14.98
C TYR A 61 7.36 -14.56 -14.73
N TYR A 62 6.32 -15.30 -15.11
CA TYR A 62 4.93 -14.85 -14.95
C TYR A 62 4.53 -14.74 -13.49
N SER A 63 4.99 -15.63 -12.61
CA SER A 63 4.72 -15.55 -11.18
C SER A 63 5.25 -14.24 -10.60
N LYS A 64 6.51 -13.89 -10.89
CA LYS A 64 7.09 -12.64 -10.42
C LYS A 64 6.40 -11.42 -11.03
N LEU A 65 6.11 -11.48 -12.34
CA LEU A 65 5.43 -10.41 -13.04
C LEU A 65 4.04 -10.13 -12.46
N ILE A 66 3.19 -11.16 -12.29
CA ILE A 66 1.83 -11.03 -11.77
C ILE A 66 1.85 -10.49 -10.34
N LEU A 67 2.68 -11.05 -9.45
CA LEU A 67 2.73 -10.63 -8.04
C LEU A 67 3.28 -9.21 -7.89
N ASN A 68 4.27 -8.81 -8.69
CA ASN A 68 4.75 -7.43 -8.70
C ASN A 68 3.69 -6.46 -9.22
N THR A 69 3.01 -6.81 -10.31
CA THR A 69 1.95 -5.97 -10.85
C THR A 69 0.81 -5.83 -9.86
N LEU A 70 0.39 -6.91 -9.20
CA LEU A 70 -0.62 -6.90 -8.16
C LEU A 70 -0.27 -5.89 -7.05
N LYS A 71 0.97 -5.95 -6.53
CA LYS A 71 1.46 -5.00 -5.52
C LYS A 71 1.24 -3.54 -5.95
N THR A 72 1.71 -3.22 -7.15
CA THR A 72 1.63 -1.86 -7.68
C THR A 72 0.21 -1.44 -8.04
N ASP A 73 -0.64 -2.37 -8.50
CA ASP A 73 -2.01 -2.06 -8.91
C ASP A 73 -2.93 -1.84 -7.72
N VAL A 74 -2.75 -2.58 -6.62
CA VAL A 74 -3.49 -2.34 -5.37
C VAL A 74 -3.18 -0.94 -4.85
N GLU A 75 -1.91 -0.60 -4.68
CA GLU A 75 -1.48 0.71 -4.19
C GLU A 75 -1.98 1.84 -5.09
N ARG A 76 -1.84 1.68 -6.40
CA ARG A 76 -2.30 2.65 -7.40
C ARG A 76 -3.81 2.88 -7.33
N LEU A 77 -4.61 1.80 -7.28
CA LEU A 77 -6.07 1.93 -7.23
C LEU A 77 -6.52 2.48 -5.88
N TYR A 78 -5.89 2.07 -4.78
CA TYR A 78 -6.14 2.65 -3.47
C TYR A 78 -5.89 4.15 -3.46
N ASN A 79 -4.74 4.61 -3.97
CA ASN A 79 -4.42 6.03 -4.04
C ASN A 79 -5.40 6.79 -4.95
N LEU A 80 -5.70 6.25 -6.13
CA LEU A 80 -6.66 6.85 -7.06
C LEU A 80 -8.04 7.09 -6.42
N ILE A 81 -8.56 6.10 -5.68
CA ILE A 81 -9.89 6.21 -5.05
C ILE A 81 -9.82 7.08 -3.79
N SER A 82 -8.68 7.09 -3.08
CA SER A 82 -8.48 7.88 -1.87
C SER A 82 -8.23 9.37 -2.13
N GLU A 83 -7.90 9.76 -3.37
CA GLU A 83 -7.67 11.16 -3.75
C GLU A 83 -8.97 11.99 -3.81
N ASP A 84 -10.12 11.33 -3.94
CA ASP A 84 -11.42 11.99 -4.07
C ASP A 84 -12.12 12.16 -2.72
N ASP A 85 -12.49 13.39 -2.39
CA ASP A 85 -13.15 13.74 -1.11
C ASP A 85 -14.69 13.66 -1.19
N THR A 86 -15.26 13.36 -2.36
CA THR A 86 -16.72 13.37 -2.57
C THR A 86 -17.27 11.95 -2.63
N GLU A 87 -18.22 11.63 -1.75
CA GLU A 87 -18.89 10.31 -1.68
C GLU A 87 -19.34 9.79 -3.06
N ASN A 88 -20.00 10.63 -3.85
CA ASN A 88 -20.50 10.24 -5.18
C ASN A 88 -19.38 9.81 -6.13
N LEU A 89 -18.21 10.46 -6.04
CA LEU A 89 -17.08 10.16 -6.91
C LEU A 89 -16.35 8.91 -6.44
N ILE A 90 -16.19 8.73 -5.12
CA ILE A 90 -15.69 7.48 -4.53
C ILE A 90 -16.56 6.31 -4.97
N ARG A 91 -17.89 6.41 -4.81
CA ARG A 91 -18.84 5.36 -5.24
C ARG A 91 -18.75 5.08 -6.74
N TYR A 92 -18.62 6.13 -7.56
CA TYR A 92 -18.42 5.98 -9.01
C TYR A 92 -17.13 5.20 -9.32
N TRP A 93 -16.01 5.54 -8.70
CA TRP A 93 -14.75 4.83 -8.92
C TRP A 93 -14.75 3.41 -8.39
N LEU A 94 -15.43 3.15 -7.27
CA LEU A 94 -15.63 1.80 -6.75
C LEU A 94 -16.46 0.96 -7.71
N ASP A 95 -17.57 1.49 -8.23
CA ASP A 95 -18.37 0.80 -9.24
C ASP A 95 -17.58 0.53 -10.53
N ASP A 96 -16.86 1.53 -11.05
CA ASP A 96 -16.03 1.37 -12.23
C ASP A 96 -14.90 0.33 -12.00
N THR A 97 -14.26 0.37 -10.84
CA THR A 97 -13.15 -0.53 -10.50
C THR A 97 -13.62 -1.95 -10.23
N LEU A 98 -14.48 -2.13 -9.22
CA LEU A 98 -14.90 -3.44 -8.76
C LEU A 98 -15.86 -4.09 -9.76
N ASN A 99 -16.93 -3.40 -10.15
CA ASN A 99 -18.01 -4.00 -10.93
C ASN A 99 -17.74 -4.00 -12.44
N LYS A 100 -17.38 -2.85 -13.02
CA LYS A 100 -17.18 -2.77 -14.48
C LYS A 100 -15.87 -3.40 -14.91
N ARG A 101 -14.80 -3.21 -14.12
CA ARG A 101 -13.48 -3.70 -14.49
C ARG A 101 -13.18 -5.09 -13.94
N LEU A 102 -13.02 -5.23 -12.62
CA LEU A 102 -12.49 -6.45 -12.01
C LEU A 102 -13.45 -7.64 -12.12
N LYS A 103 -14.75 -7.48 -11.83
CA LYS A 103 -15.75 -8.56 -12.02
C LYS A 103 -15.78 -9.06 -13.47
N THR A 104 -15.73 -8.17 -14.45
CA THR A 104 -15.69 -8.55 -15.87
C THR A 104 -14.46 -9.42 -16.19
N ARG A 105 -13.28 -9.03 -15.69
CA ARG A 105 -12.03 -9.80 -15.91
C ARG A 105 -12.08 -11.16 -15.23
N LEU A 106 -12.64 -11.24 -14.02
CA LEU A 106 -12.83 -12.51 -13.32
C LEU A 106 -13.79 -13.44 -14.08
N LYS A 107 -14.90 -12.91 -14.60
CA LYS A 107 -15.83 -13.68 -15.46
C LYS A 107 -15.14 -14.19 -16.73
N ASP A 108 -14.36 -13.34 -17.39
CA ASP A 108 -13.59 -13.71 -18.58
C ASP A 108 -12.54 -14.79 -18.27
N ILE A 109 -11.88 -14.71 -17.11
CA ILE A 109 -10.96 -15.76 -16.64
C ILE A 109 -11.71 -17.07 -16.40
N GLY A 110 -12.88 -17.04 -15.75
CA GLY A 110 -13.69 -18.24 -15.53
C GLY A 110 -14.10 -18.92 -16.84
N LYS A 111 -14.51 -18.12 -17.84
CA LYS A 111 -14.80 -18.59 -19.20
C LYS A 111 -13.56 -19.18 -19.87
N LEU A 112 -12.43 -18.48 -19.82
CA LEU A 112 -11.16 -18.92 -20.39
C LEU A 112 -10.68 -20.25 -19.79
N ILE A 113 -10.78 -20.42 -18.48
CA ILE A 113 -10.37 -21.67 -17.80
C ILE A 113 -11.14 -22.86 -18.36
N LYS A 114 -12.45 -22.71 -18.59
CA LYS A 114 -13.30 -23.75 -19.18
C LYS A 114 -12.97 -24.00 -20.65
N GLU A 115 -12.82 -22.95 -21.44
CA GLU A 115 -12.53 -23.06 -22.89
C GLU A 115 -11.17 -23.66 -23.20
N LYS A 116 -10.19 -23.45 -22.30
CA LYS A 116 -8.81 -23.91 -22.47
C LYS A 116 -8.44 -25.06 -21.56
N GLU A 117 -9.37 -25.61 -20.77
CA GLU A 117 -9.10 -26.72 -19.83
C GLU A 117 -7.93 -26.42 -18.88
N PHE A 118 -7.91 -25.20 -18.32
CA PHE A 118 -6.90 -24.77 -17.36
C PHE A 118 -7.31 -25.06 -15.91
N ASP A 119 -7.90 -26.21 -15.63
CA ASP A 119 -8.36 -26.59 -14.29
C ASP A 119 -7.20 -26.77 -13.30
N LEU A 120 -7.45 -26.45 -12.02
CA LEU A 120 -6.45 -26.62 -10.94
C LEU A 120 -5.91 -28.05 -10.83
N THR A 121 -6.64 -29.06 -11.31
CA THR A 121 -6.23 -30.46 -11.26
C THR A 121 -4.97 -30.76 -12.09
N PHE A 122 -4.70 -29.98 -13.15
CA PHE A 122 -3.53 -30.20 -14.01
C PHE A 122 -2.21 -29.74 -13.37
N ILE A 123 -2.29 -28.91 -12.33
CA ILE A 123 -1.12 -28.43 -11.59
C ILE A 123 -1.04 -28.99 -10.18
N ASP A 124 -1.90 -29.95 -9.82
CA ASP A 124 -1.86 -30.62 -8.52
C ASP A 124 -0.57 -31.45 -8.42
N PRO A 125 0.37 -31.10 -7.52
CA PRO A 125 1.63 -31.82 -7.39
C PRO A 125 1.43 -33.27 -6.95
N LYS A 126 0.29 -33.61 -6.33
CA LYS A 126 -0.04 -34.98 -5.90
C LYS A 126 -0.59 -35.84 -7.04
N LYS A 127 -1.05 -35.23 -8.12
CA LYS A 127 -1.57 -35.90 -9.32
C LYS A 127 -0.63 -35.70 -10.50
N ALA A 128 0.68 -35.69 -10.26
CA ALA A 128 1.69 -35.59 -11.31
C ALA A 128 1.60 -36.81 -12.25
N SER A 129 0.60 -36.84 -13.13
CA SER A 129 0.57 -37.72 -14.28
C SER A 129 1.62 -37.22 -15.25
N ILE A 130 2.40 -38.16 -15.76
CA ILE A 130 3.46 -37.96 -16.74
C ILE A 130 2.87 -37.57 -18.12
N GLU A 131 1.54 -37.56 -18.23
CA GLU A 131 0.80 -37.47 -19.50
C GLU A 131 0.46 -36.05 -19.95
N PHE A 132 0.57 -35.02 -19.10
CA PHE A 132 0.19 -33.66 -19.51
C PHE A 132 1.35 -32.90 -20.15
N ASP A 133 1.06 -32.27 -21.29
CA ASP A 133 1.97 -31.34 -21.96
C ASP A 133 2.49 -30.29 -20.97
N GLN A 134 3.81 -30.20 -20.84
CA GLN A 134 4.51 -29.25 -19.97
C GLN A 134 4.08 -27.81 -20.28
N ALA A 135 3.83 -27.48 -21.55
CA ALA A 135 3.37 -26.14 -21.93
C ALA A 135 1.95 -25.87 -21.43
N HIS A 136 1.04 -26.85 -21.53
CA HIS A 136 -0.31 -26.77 -20.96
C HIS A 136 -0.28 -26.57 -19.44
N LYS A 137 0.56 -27.34 -18.75
CA LYS A 137 0.76 -27.21 -17.30
C LYS A 137 1.25 -25.82 -16.91
N ALA A 138 2.23 -25.27 -17.64
CA ALA A 138 2.74 -23.92 -17.41
C ALA A 138 1.66 -22.86 -17.66
N ASN A 139 0.87 -23.00 -18.73
CA ASN A 139 -0.23 -22.08 -19.05
C ASN A 139 -1.31 -22.12 -17.95
N THR A 140 -1.67 -23.31 -17.49
CA THR A 140 -2.61 -23.53 -16.40
C THR A 140 -2.17 -22.84 -15.12
N TYR A 141 -0.90 -23.04 -14.73
CA TYR A 141 -0.32 -22.37 -13.57
C TYR A 141 -0.48 -20.85 -13.65
N ILE A 142 -0.17 -20.26 -14.81
CA ILE A 142 -0.19 -18.81 -15.00
C ILE A 142 -1.60 -18.25 -14.89
N ILE A 143 -2.60 -18.91 -15.48
CA ILE A 143 -3.99 -18.43 -15.45
C ILE A 143 -4.64 -18.63 -14.09
N GLN A 144 -4.33 -19.73 -13.41
CA GLN A 144 -4.78 -19.95 -12.04
C GLN A 144 -4.16 -18.93 -11.07
N LEU A 145 -2.90 -18.54 -11.25
CA LEU A 145 -2.30 -17.45 -10.47
C LEU A 145 -2.89 -16.08 -10.82
N LEU A 146 -3.12 -15.80 -12.11
CA LEU A 146 -3.75 -14.55 -12.56
C LEU A 146 -5.16 -14.39 -11.96
N LYS A 147 -5.93 -15.48 -11.90
CA LYS A 147 -7.23 -15.54 -11.22
C LYS A 147 -7.13 -15.08 -9.78
N LEU A 148 -6.20 -15.67 -9.01
CA LEU A 148 -5.99 -15.32 -7.60
C LEU A 148 -5.54 -13.88 -7.43
N ALA A 149 -4.71 -13.35 -8.33
CA ALA A 149 -4.29 -11.95 -8.31
C ALA A 149 -5.48 -11.00 -8.51
N TYR A 150 -6.39 -11.29 -9.43
CA TYR A 150 -7.59 -10.47 -9.59
C TYR A 150 -8.56 -10.57 -8.42
N MET A 151 -8.71 -11.76 -7.82
CA MET A 151 -9.51 -11.95 -6.61
C MET A 151 -8.93 -11.13 -5.44
N GLN A 152 -7.62 -11.22 -5.21
CA GLN A 152 -6.94 -10.44 -4.19
C GLN A 152 -7.09 -8.93 -4.46
N LEU A 153 -6.81 -8.47 -5.69
CA LEU A 153 -6.96 -7.07 -6.06
C LEU A 153 -8.36 -6.53 -5.76
N TYR A 154 -9.39 -7.33 -6.06
CA TYR A 154 -10.77 -6.96 -5.74
C TYR A 154 -10.99 -6.83 -4.23
N LEU A 155 -10.58 -7.83 -3.46
CA LEU A 155 -10.80 -7.89 -2.02
C LEU A 155 -10.05 -6.78 -1.26
N GLU A 156 -8.80 -6.49 -1.64
CA GLU A 156 -8.01 -5.40 -1.05
C GLU A 156 -8.70 -4.03 -1.24
N ILE A 157 -9.20 -3.77 -2.46
CA ILE A 157 -9.92 -2.51 -2.74
C ILE A 157 -11.29 -2.48 -2.06
N GLN A 158 -12.04 -3.59 -2.07
CA GLN A 158 -13.33 -3.68 -1.38
C GLN A 158 -13.17 -3.35 0.11
N ASP A 159 -12.17 -3.92 0.77
CA ASP A 159 -12.04 -3.76 2.21
C ASP A 159 -11.47 -2.41 2.61
N ALA A 160 -10.55 -1.87 1.81
CA ALA A 160 -10.02 -0.53 2.01
C ALA A 160 -11.12 0.56 2.00
N PHE A 161 -12.19 0.35 1.21
CA PHE A 161 -13.32 1.28 1.08
C PHE A 161 -14.63 0.67 1.58
N SER A 162 -14.54 -0.24 2.54
CA SER A 162 -15.64 -1.05 3.06
C SER A 162 -16.83 -0.26 3.63
N THR A 163 -16.64 1.03 3.95
CA THR A 163 -17.70 1.95 4.41
C THR A 163 -18.63 2.41 3.29
N TRP A 164 -18.18 2.33 2.03
CA TRP A 164 -18.90 2.82 0.85
C TRP A 164 -19.50 1.68 0.01
N ILE A 165 -19.41 0.44 0.50
CA ILE A 165 -19.81 -0.77 -0.20
C ILE A 165 -20.83 -1.52 0.65
N ASP A 166 -22.05 -1.61 0.12
CA ASP A 166 -23.17 -2.28 0.78
C ASP A 166 -23.11 -3.81 0.61
N ASP A 167 -22.79 -4.28 -0.60
CA ASP A 167 -22.71 -5.70 -0.95
C ASP A 167 -21.25 -6.14 -1.12
N LYS A 168 -20.76 -6.93 -0.15
CA LYS A 168 -19.37 -7.38 -0.08
C LYS A 168 -19.28 -8.83 -0.49
N LEU A 169 -18.36 -9.13 -1.40
CA LEU A 169 -18.03 -10.50 -1.76
C LEU A 169 -17.07 -11.10 -0.72
N VAL A 170 -17.35 -12.35 -0.33
CA VAL A 170 -16.37 -13.22 0.33
C VAL A 170 -15.60 -14.05 -0.70
N ILE A 171 -14.52 -14.72 -0.30
CA ILE A 171 -13.64 -15.48 -1.21
C ILE A 171 -14.44 -16.54 -2.00
N GLU A 172 -15.40 -17.19 -1.35
CA GLU A 172 -16.25 -18.23 -1.93
C GLU A 172 -17.15 -17.70 -3.06
N ASP A 173 -17.60 -16.45 -2.97
CA ASP A 173 -18.49 -15.84 -3.96
C ASP A 173 -17.81 -15.68 -5.32
N PHE A 174 -16.49 -15.49 -5.35
CA PHE A 174 -15.75 -15.44 -6.60
C PHE A 174 -15.88 -16.75 -7.37
N TYR A 175 -15.76 -17.89 -6.67
CA TYR A 175 -15.87 -19.21 -7.28
C TYR A 175 -17.29 -19.49 -7.77
N THR A 176 -18.30 -19.20 -6.96
CA THR A 176 -19.68 -19.57 -7.25
C THR A 176 -20.38 -18.58 -8.19
N GLN A 177 -20.18 -17.27 -8.00
CA GLN A 177 -20.92 -16.21 -8.70
C GLN A 177 -20.20 -15.65 -9.94
N LEU A 178 -18.86 -15.63 -9.95
CA LEU A 178 -18.09 -15.00 -11.03
C LEU A 178 -17.38 -16.00 -11.94
N LEU A 179 -16.70 -16.99 -11.35
CA LEU A 179 -15.90 -17.97 -12.06
C LEU A 179 -16.74 -19.20 -12.49
N HIS A 180 -17.80 -19.49 -11.74
CA HIS A 180 -18.62 -20.69 -11.88
C HIS A 180 -17.77 -21.97 -11.83
N GLU A 181 -16.89 -22.04 -10.84
CA GLU A 181 -15.99 -23.15 -10.53
C GLU A 181 -16.34 -23.73 -9.15
N PRO A 182 -16.01 -25.01 -8.87
CA PRO A 182 -16.10 -25.54 -7.52
C PRO A 182 -15.11 -24.84 -6.59
N ILE A 183 -15.50 -24.61 -5.34
CA ILE A 183 -14.62 -24.05 -4.31
C ILE A 183 -13.46 -25.04 -4.07
N PRO A 184 -12.19 -24.60 -4.16
CA PRO A 184 -11.06 -25.46 -3.91
C PRO A 184 -11.05 -26.02 -2.49
N LYS A 185 -10.75 -27.31 -2.33
CA LYS A 185 -10.63 -27.96 -1.01
C LYS A 185 -9.53 -27.35 -0.14
N LYS A 186 -8.44 -26.91 -0.76
CA LYS A 186 -7.33 -26.20 -0.12
C LYS A 186 -7.50 -24.71 -0.44
N PRO A 187 -7.60 -23.82 0.56
CA PRO A 187 -7.70 -22.39 0.29
C PRO A 187 -6.40 -21.88 -0.34
N LEU A 188 -6.52 -21.23 -1.50
CA LEU A 188 -5.40 -20.66 -2.25
C LEU A 188 -5.26 -19.14 -2.03
N LEU A 189 -6.27 -18.52 -1.44
CA LEU A 189 -6.30 -17.14 -0.99
C LEU A 189 -6.86 -17.16 0.42
N THR A 190 -6.21 -16.48 1.36
CA THR A 190 -6.65 -16.39 2.75
C THR A 190 -6.48 -14.98 3.28
N GLU A 191 -7.39 -14.54 4.14
CA GLU A 191 -7.16 -13.34 4.93
C GLU A 191 -5.95 -13.56 5.86
N ILE A 192 -5.06 -12.58 5.92
CA ILE A 192 -3.90 -12.57 6.81
C ILE A 192 -4.44 -12.40 8.21
N GLN A 193 -4.41 -13.47 8.99
CA GLN A 193 -4.66 -13.39 10.42
C GLN A 193 -3.50 -12.62 11.04
N ILE A 194 -3.75 -11.39 11.43
CA ILE A 194 -2.90 -10.68 12.37
C ILE A 194 -3.12 -11.40 13.70
N ILE A 195 -2.29 -12.41 13.96
CA ILE A 195 -2.11 -12.88 15.32
C ILE A 195 -1.53 -11.66 16.03
N GLU A 196 -2.33 -11.01 16.87
CA GLU A 196 -1.77 -10.27 18.00
C GLU A 196 -0.96 -11.30 18.77
N VAL A 197 0.31 -11.41 18.40
CA VAL A 197 1.26 -12.17 19.19
C VAL A 197 1.35 -11.35 20.46
N GLU A 198 0.54 -11.71 21.47
CA GLU A 198 0.93 -11.54 22.86
C GLU A 198 2.37 -11.99 22.90
N ALA A 199 3.27 -11.00 23.03
CA ALA A 199 4.68 -11.19 22.83
C ALA A 199 5.16 -12.24 23.83
N THR A 200 5.23 -13.51 23.39
CA THR A 200 5.90 -14.55 24.15
C THR A 200 7.33 -14.09 24.30
N GLU A 201 7.65 -13.80 25.55
CA GLU A 201 8.87 -13.19 26.03
C GLU A 201 10.11 -13.86 25.40
N LYS A 202 10.87 -13.09 24.63
CA LYS A 202 12.28 -13.39 24.37
C LYS A 202 13.15 -12.51 25.29
N PRO A 203 14.29 -13.05 25.75
CA PRO A 203 14.88 -12.67 27.02
C PRO A 203 15.53 -11.28 27.02
N VAL A 204 15.13 -10.51 28.03
CA VAL A 204 15.83 -9.43 28.74
C VAL A 204 16.93 -8.70 27.95
N LYS A 205 16.57 -7.56 27.36
CA LYS A 205 17.42 -6.37 27.39
C LYS A 205 16.67 -5.22 28.07
N LYS A 206 17.44 -4.48 28.87
CA LYS A 206 17.06 -3.61 30.00
C LYS A 206 15.82 -2.72 29.78
N PRO A 207 15.03 -2.46 30.84
CA PRO A 207 13.76 -1.74 30.74
C PRO A 207 14.00 -0.28 30.34
N GLU A 208 13.44 0.12 29.21
CA GLU A 208 13.14 1.52 28.95
C GLU A 208 11.80 1.88 29.62
N PRO A 209 11.67 3.09 30.19
CA PRO A 209 10.57 3.42 31.07
C PRO A 209 9.25 3.49 30.29
N LYS A 210 8.24 2.79 30.82
CA LYS A 210 6.83 2.84 30.40
C LYS A 210 6.43 4.28 30.04
N GLN A 211 6.04 4.49 28.79
CA GLN A 211 5.41 5.74 28.35
C GLN A 211 4.15 5.96 29.19
N LYS A 212 4.13 7.09 29.91
CA LYS A 212 2.95 7.58 30.61
C LYS A 212 1.91 7.98 29.57
N ASP A 213 0.64 7.69 29.83
CA ASP A 213 -0.49 8.14 29.01
C ASP A 213 -0.34 9.62 28.62
N ILE A 214 -0.07 9.86 27.34
CA ILE A 214 -0.02 11.21 26.78
C ILE A 214 -1.43 11.50 26.26
N PRO A 215 -2.12 12.54 26.75
CA PRO A 215 -3.48 12.86 26.34
C PRO A 215 -3.56 13.54 24.96
N PHE A 216 -2.46 13.53 24.18
CA PHE A 216 -2.34 14.23 22.91
C PHE A 216 -1.67 13.30 21.90
N ASN A 217 -2.36 13.08 20.77
CA ASN A 217 -1.91 12.17 19.72
C ASN A 217 -1.10 12.89 18.63
N SER A 218 -1.43 14.16 18.36
CA SER A 218 -0.72 15.00 17.41
C SER A 218 -0.88 16.49 17.75
N PHE A 219 -0.34 17.38 16.91
CA PHE A 219 -0.61 18.81 17.05
C PHE A 219 -2.04 19.11 16.56
N THR A 220 -2.64 20.20 17.05
CA THR A 220 -3.98 20.64 16.61
C THR A 220 -3.87 22.05 16.08
N TYR A 221 -4.05 22.28 14.78
CA TYR A 221 -4.01 23.62 14.19
C TYR A 221 -5.28 24.39 14.51
N LYS A 222 -5.15 25.63 15.03
CA LYS A 222 -6.30 26.40 15.53
C LYS A 222 -7.31 26.81 14.46
N GLN A 223 -6.87 26.98 13.21
CA GLN A 223 -7.74 27.36 12.09
C GLN A 223 -8.08 26.16 11.20
N LEU A 224 -8.03 24.92 11.73
CA LEU A 224 -8.29 23.71 10.94
C LEU A 224 -9.68 23.73 10.27
N ASN A 225 -10.68 24.32 10.91
CA ASN A 225 -12.06 24.41 10.41
C ASN A 225 -12.30 25.56 9.43
N THR A 226 -11.39 26.53 9.35
CA THR A 226 -11.58 27.79 8.59
C THR A 226 -10.54 28.01 7.50
N ALA A 227 -9.38 27.36 7.56
CA ALA A 227 -8.27 27.56 6.62
C ALA A 227 -7.44 26.26 6.46
N GLN A 228 -8.09 25.17 6.06
CA GLN A 228 -7.44 23.87 5.90
C GLN A 228 -6.40 23.87 4.77
N GLU A 229 -6.59 24.71 3.75
CA GLU A 229 -5.67 24.90 2.62
C GLU A 229 -4.27 25.36 3.07
N LYS A 230 -4.17 26.12 4.17
CA LYS A 230 -2.88 26.57 4.73
C LYS A 230 -1.96 25.42 5.16
N ILE A 231 -2.53 24.29 5.56
CA ILE A 231 -1.75 23.08 5.91
C ILE A 231 -1.22 22.40 4.64
N SER A 232 -2.00 22.39 3.56
CA SER A 232 -1.54 21.92 2.25
C SER A 232 -0.40 22.80 1.73
N ASP A 233 -0.51 24.11 1.86
CA ASP A 233 0.53 25.07 1.47
C ASP A 233 1.79 24.93 2.32
N LEU A 234 1.64 24.64 3.61
CA LEU A 234 2.76 24.31 4.48
C LEU A 234 3.46 23.03 4.02
N CYS A 235 2.71 21.96 3.72
CA CYS A 235 3.25 20.70 3.23
C CYS A 235 4.08 20.91 1.95
N SER A 236 3.50 21.60 0.97
CA SER A 236 4.16 21.94 -0.29
C SER A 236 5.43 22.77 -0.07
N SER A 237 5.40 23.74 0.85
CA SER A 237 6.57 24.56 1.18
C SER A 237 7.68 23.77 1.90
N LEU A 238 7.33 22.86 2.81
CA LEU A 238 8.31 22.01 3.49
C LEU A 238 8.96 21.01 2.53
N LYS A 239 8.20 20.45 1.58
CA LYS A 239 8.74 19.63 0.49
C LYS A 239 9.68 20.43 -0.40
N PHE A 240 9.26 21.61 -0.86
CA PHE A 240 10.08 22.47 -1.71
C PHE A 240 11.42 22.83 -1.07
N ASN A 241 11.45 22.99 0.26
CA ASN A 241 12.66 23.28 1.02
C ASN A 241 13.44 22.03 1.50
N ASN A 242 13.05 20.82 1.08
CA ASN A 242 13.66 19.54 1.48
C ASN A 242 13.70 19.30 3.00
N LEU A 243 12.68 19.78 3.72
CA LEU A 243 12.56 19.59 5.18
C LEU A 243 11.77 18.33 5.54
N ILE A 244 10.91 17.87 4.64
CA ILE A 244 10.18 16.60 4.75
C ILE A 244 10.33 15.79 3.45
N SER A 245 10.11 14.48 3.53
CA SER A 245 10.19 13.60 2.36
C SER A 245 9.21 14.03 1.25
N GLN A 246 9.67 13.95 -0.01
CA GLN A 246 8.84 14.21 -1.19
C GLN A 246 7.66 13.24 -1.29
N ASP A 247 7.80 12.04 -0.72
CA ASP A 247 6.78 11.00 -0.69
C ASP A 247 5.69 11.27 0.38
N THR A 248 5.88 12.29 1.24
CA THR A 248 4.90 12.64 2.27
C THR A 248 3.59 13.13 1.63
N THR A 249 2.49 12.39 1.74
CA THR A 249 1.22 12.84 1.16
C THR A 249 0.59 13.97 1.99
N VAL A 250 -0.16 14.87 1.34
CA VAL A 250 -0.87 15.96 2.04
C VAL A 250 -1.86 15.42 3.09
N PRO A 251 -2.63 14.35 2.85
CA PRO A 251 -3.48 13.75 3.89
C PRO A 251 -2.69 13.24 5.09
N ASN A 252 -1.54 12.58 4.86
CA ASN A 252 -0.71 12.10 5.96
C ASN A 252 -0.14 13.28 6.78
N PHE A 253 0.31 14.33 6.10
CA PHE A 253 0.80 15.54 6.76
C PHE A 253 -0.31 16.28 7.53
N LYS A 254 -1.55 16.33 7.01
CA LYS A 254 -2.69 16.94 7.70
C LYS A 254 -2.99 16.27 9.05
N ARG A 255 -2.79 14.94 9.17
CA ARG A 255 -3.00 14.21 10.44
C ARG A 255 -2.10 14.67 11.58
N VAL A 256 -0.92 15.20 11.25
CA VAL A 256 0.01 15.81 12.23
C VAL A 256 -0.62 17.02 12.93
N PHE A 257 -1.62 17.66 12.33
CA PHE A 257 -2.24 18.91 12.79
C PHE A 257 -3.72 18.79 13.15
N SER A 258 -4.27 17.57 13.24
CA SER A 258 -5.71 17.33 13.47
C SER A 258 -6.05 16.62 14.79
N ASN A 259 -5.11 16.51 15.73
CA ASN A 259 -5.21 15.68 16.94
C ASN A 259 -5.51 14.18 16.67
N ALA A 260 -5.30 13.70 15.44
CA ALA A 260 -5.54 12.32 15.08
C ALA A 260 -4.38 11.42 15.55
N GLU A 261 -4.67 10.14 15.76
CA GLU A 261 -3.64 9.13 15.99
C GLU A 261 -2.67 9.06 14.81
N ILE A 262 -1.37 9.17 15.09
CA ILE A 262 -0.32 9.10 14.09
C ILE A 262 0.07 7.66 13.84
N LYS A 263 -0.49 7.08 12.77
CA LYS A 263 -0.13 5.73 12.31
C LYS A 263 1.15 5.74 11.47
N ASN A 264 1.35 6.80 10.66
CA ASN A 264 2.49 6.95 9.77
C ASN A 264 3.21 8.28 10.05
N PRO A 265 4.29 8.28 10.85
CA PRO A 265 5.07 9.49 11.11
C PRO A 265 5.63 10.12 9.84
N VAL A 266 5.73 11.44 9.81
CA VAL A 266 6.31 12.17 8.68
C VAL A 266 7.83 12.04 8.73
N VAL A 267 8.44 11.60 7.63
CA VAL A 267 9.89 11.54 7.47
C VAL A 267 10.44 12.96 7.36
N TRP A 268 11.20 13.37 8.39
CA TRP A 268 11.89 14.65 8.42
C TRP A 268 13.28 14.50 7.78
N THR A 269 13.47 15.14 6.63
CA THR A 269 14.73 15.09 5.87
C THR A 269 15.69 16.20 6.25
N GLY A 270 15.23 17.21 7.01
CA GLY A 270 16.09 18.24 7.58
C GLY A 270 16.89 17.74 8.79
N THR A 271 17.72 18.61 9.33
CA THR A 271 18.44 18.39 10.58
C THR A 271 17.51 18.47 11.80
N ILE A 272 17.93 17.88 12.92
CA ILE A 272 17.21 17.95 14.20
C ILE A 272 17.07 19.40 14.72
N SER A 273 18.02 20.28 14.39
CA SER A 273 17.95 21.71 14.72
C SER A 273 16.84 22.42 13.96
N GLU A 274 16.58 22.01 12.72
CA GLU A 274 15.51 22.54 11.88
C GLU A 274 14.14 22.05 12.35
N LEU A 275 14.01 20.76 12.69
CA LEU A 275 12.78 20.22 13.28
C LEU A 275 12.46 20.92 14.61
N PHE A 276 13.47 21.07 15.47
CA PHE A 276 13.33 21.81 16.72
C PHE A 276 12.79 23.23 16.49
N TYR A 277 13.41 23.96 15.56
CA TYR A 277 13.05 25.34 15.30
C TYR A 277 11.66 25.47 14.68
N PHE A 278 11.29 24.55 13.79
CA PHE A 278 9.95 24.46 13.20
C PHE A 278 8.87 24.29 14.28
N ILE A 279 9.03 23.30 15.17
CA ILE A 279 8.06 23.04 16.25
C ILE A 279 7.99 24.22 17.24
N LYS A 280 9.14 24.80 17.59
CA LYS A 280 9.19 26.00 18.44
C LYS A 280 8.40 27.15 17.81
N LEU A 281 8.54 27.39 16.52
CA LEU A 281 7.84 28.46 15.81
C LEU A 281 6.32 28.27 15.85
N ILE A 282 5.82 27.08 15.48
CA ILE A 282 4.37 26.83 15.40
C ILE A 282 3.70 26.77 16.78
N HIS A 283 4.38 26.25 17.80
CA HIS A 283 3.79 26.02 19.14
C HIS A 283 4.09 27.15 20.13
N ASN A 284 5.34 27.60 20.26
CA ASN A 284 5.74 28.56 21.30
C ASN A 284 5.65 30.01 20.83
N ASP A 285 6.22 30.30 19.65
CA ASP A 285 6.45 31.68 19.21
C ASP A 285 5.18 32.26 18.54
N LEU A 286 4.59 31.53 17.59
CA LEU A 286 3.40 31.97 16.85
C LEU A 286 2.09 31.38 17.38
N LYS A 287 2.15 30.36 18.23
CA LYS A 287 0.99 29.71 18.88
C LYS A 287 -0.15 29.36 17.90
N LEU A 288 0.23 28.86 16.73
CA LEU A 288 -0.68 28.49 15.63
C LEU A 288 -1.39 27.16 15.89
N VAL A 289 -0.80 26.33 16.76
CA VAL A 289 -1.39 25.09 17.25
C VAL A 289 -1.91 25.25 18.68
N GLU A 290 -2.82 24.37 19.09
CA GLU A 290 -3.28 24.28 20.47
C GLU A 290 -2.14 24.00 21.44
N ASN A 291 -2.31 24.44 22.69
CA ASN A 291 -1.28 24.33 23.71
C ASN A 291 -1.19 22.89 24.24
N LEU A 292 -0.06 22.24 24.01
CA LEU A 292 0.20 20.86 24.42
C LEU A 292 0.73 20.72 25.87
N LYS A 293 0.57 21.76 26.71
CA LYS A 293 0.96 21.74 28.14
C LYS A 293 2.40 21.24 28.35
N GLN A 294 3.35 21.77 27.58
CA GLN A 294 4.79 21.43 27.61
C GLN A 294 5.15 20.01 27.08
N LYS A 295 4.20 19.30 26.46
CA LYS A 295 4.42 17.98 25.84
C LYS A 295 4.73 18.04 24.34
N GLN A 296 4.99 19.23 23.78
CA GLN A 296 5.23 19.40 22.35
C GLN A 296 6.35 18.52 21.79
N TRP A 297 7.42 18.29 22.57
CA TRP A 297 8.52 17.43 22.14
C TRP A 297 8.18 15.94 22.18
N GLU A 298 7.27 15.53 23.07
CA GLU A 298 6.78 14.16 23.10
C GLU A 298 5.90 13.90 21.87
N VAL A 299 5.02 14.87 21.55
CA VAL A 299 4.20 14.85 20.33
C VAL A 299 5.05 14.92 19.06
N THR A 300 6.14 15.69 19.03
CA THR A 300 7.09 15.70 17.90
C THR A 300 7.67 14.32 17.63
N CYS A 301 8.05 13.58 18.68
CA CYS A 301 8.59 12.21 18.54
C CYS A 301 7.55 11.20 18.02
N LEU A 302 6.26 11.46 18.25
CA LEU A 302 5.16 10.66 17.68
C LEU A 302 4.91 11.02 16.21
N CYS A 303 4.96 12.32 15.88
CA CYS A 303 4.62 12.82 14.56
C CYS A 303 5.74 12.69 13.51
N PHE A 304 7.01 12.63 13.92
CA PHE A 304 8.15 12.70 13.02
C PHE A 304 9.20 11.63 13.31
N ILE A 305 9.81 11.11 12.24
CA ILE A 305 10.96 10.21 12.24
C ILE A 305 12.09 10.81 11.40
N ASP A 306 13.33 10.39 11.63
CA ASP A 306 14.47 10.85 10.83
C ASP A 306 14.48 10.23 9.42
N ALA A 307 15.43 10.66 8.58
CA ALA A 307 15.59 10.16 7.22
C ALA A 307 15.90 8.66 7.12
N ASP A 308 16.41 8.04 8.19
CA ASP A 308 16.69 6.61 8.30
C ASP A 308 15.50 5.81 8.86
N GLY A 309 14.38 6.50 9.14
CA GLY A 309 13.17 5.91 9.71
C GLY A 309 13.23 5.68 11.24
N LYS A 310 14.22 6.25 11.93
CA LYS A 310 14.34 6.12 13.39
C LYS A 310 13.57 7.23 14.13
N PRO A 311 12.94 6.92 15.27
CA PRO A 311 12.30 7.94 16.11
C PRO A 311 13.30 8.93 16.69
N PHE A 312 12.91 10.20 16.79
CA PHE A 312 13.71 11.20 17.50
C PHE A 312 13.68 10.97 19.01
N GLU A 313 14.79 11.25 19.68
CA GLU A 313 14.86 11.23 21.15
C GLU A 313 14.54 12.61 21.73
N ARG A 314 13.57 12.66 22.66
CA ARG A 314 13.16 13.90 23.34
C ARG A 314 14.33 14.68 23.95
N ALA A 315 15.29 13.98 24.54
CA ALA A 315 16.44 14.58 25.21
C ALA A 315 17.28 15.45 24.25
N LYS A 316 17.36 15.04 22.98
CA LYS A 316 18.16 15.73 21.94
C LYS A 316 17.56 17.08 21.55
N PHE A 317 16.26 17.32 21.74
CA PHE A 317 15.63 18.62 21.46
C PHE A 317 16.03 19.71 22.46
N ARG A 318 16.37 19.36 23.71
CA ARG A 318 16.71 20.35 24.75
C ARG A 318 18.00 21.13 24.46
N SER A 319 18.92 20.54 23.70
CA SER A 319 20.20 21.16 23.35
C SER A 319 20.18 21.91 22.00
N GLN A 320 19.09 21.84 21.24
CA GLN A 320 19.01 22.46 19.92
C GLN A 320 18.78 23.98 20.02
N LYS A 321 19.24 24.69 18.98
CA LYS A 321 19.09 26.14 18.85
C LYS A 321 18.55 26.49 17.46
N LYS A 322 18.11 27.73 17.30
CA LYS A 322 17.74 28.28 15.99
C LYS A 322 18.89 28.06 14.99
N PRO A 323 18.66 27.37 13.86
CA PRO A 323 19.70 27.15 12.86
C PRO A 323 20.08 28.48 12.19
N LYS A 324 21.38 28.77 12.07
CA LYS A 324 21.86 30.07 11.59
C LYS A 324 21.61 30.30 10.09
N LEU A 325 21.70 29.24 9.28
CA LEU A 325 21.68 29.34 7.82
C LEU A 325 20.31 29.04 7.20
N THR A 326 19.49 28.21 7.85
CA THR A 326 18.25 27.68 7.26
C THR A 326 16.97 28.14 7.97
N ALA A 327 17.09 28.94 9.04
CA ALA A 327 15.93 29.48 9.76
C ALA A 327 14.97 30.28 8.88
N GLN A 328 15.48 31.07 7.93
CA GLN A 328 14.64 31.87 7.03
C GLN A 328 13.72 31.00 6.16
N LYS A 329 14.19 29.81 5.75
CA LYS A 329 13.39 28.87 4.96
C LYS A 329 12.21 28.34 5.79
N ILE A 330 12.48 27.98 7.05
CA ILE A 330 11.47 27.50 8.00
C ILE A 330 10.45 28.61 8.29
N GLU A 331 10.90 29.84 8.53
CA GLU A 331 10.02 30.99 8.77
C GLU A 331 9.11 31.26 7.58
N LYS A 332 9.63 31.14 6.34
CA LYS A 332 8.86 31.27 5.10
C LYS A 332 7.86 30.11 4.90
N SER A 333 8.19 28.90 5.31
CA SER A 333 7.22 27.80 5.28
C SER A 333 6.12 27.99 6.33
N VAL A 334 6.48 28.41 7.54
CA VAL A 334 5.53 28.64 8.63
C VAL A 334 4.63 29.86 8.39
N SER A 335 5.06 30.87 7.60
CA SER A 335 4.18 32.00 7.26
C SER A 335 2.91 31.58 6.51
N ASN A 336 2.91 30.43 5.84
CA ASN A 336 1.71 29.89 5.19
C ASN A 336 0.59 29.54 6.20
N LEU A 337 0.93 29.34 7.48
CA LEU A 337 -0.03 29.05 8.55
C LEU A 337 -0.58 30.29 9.27
N LYS A 338 -0.05 31.49 8.99
CA LYS A 338 -0.60 32.75 9.51
C LYS A 338 -1.84 33.10 8.70
#